data_AF-A0A2I1DF98-F1
#
_entry.id   AF-A0A2I1DF98-F1
#
_cell.length_a   1.000
_cell.length_b   1.000
_cell.length_c   1.000
_cell.angle_alpha   90.00
_cell.angle_beta   90.00
_cell.angle_gamma   90.00
#
_symmetry.space_group_name_H-M   'P 1'
#
loop_
_entity.id
_entity.type
_entity.pdbx_description
1 polymer ?
#
loop_
_entity_poly.entity_id
_entity_poly.type
_entity_poly.pdbx_seq_one_letter_code
_entity_poly.pdbx_strand_id
1 'polypeptide(L)'
;MPPQRGPYPTTTTMPEVRGLKYDESDMALFHAKLSYHSTIEERLALKDTNLTSICDHQFKILKRWEMLKQVEKEMADKGKSLSPAEKKQLAQYEWRYKTLEEVATNSTG
;
A
#
# COMPACT_ATOMS: atom_id res chain seq x y z
N MET A 1 -11.19 -40.85 35.56
CA MET A 1 -10.51 -39.61 35.99
C MET A 1 -9.58 -39.17 34.86
N PRO A 2 -9.69 -37.95 34.33
CA PRO A 2 -8.74 -37.45 33.33
C PRO A 2 -7.52 -36.82 34.03
N PRO A 3 -6.32 -36.88 33.44
CA PRO A 3 -5.13 -36.27 34.01
C PRO A 3 -5.20 -34.74 33.92
N GLN A 4 -4.86 -34.06 35.02
CA GLN A 4 -4.81 -32.60 35.13
C GLN A 4 -3.79 -32.03 34.14
N ARG A 5 -4.26 -31.11 33.28
CA ARG A 5 -3.37 -30.28 32.45
C ARG A 5 -2.80 -29.18 33.35
N GLY A 6 -1.48 -29.18 33.53
CA GLY A 6 -0.76 -28.06 34.15
C GLY A 6 -0.96 -26.76 33.36
N PRO A 7 -0.68 -25.60 33.96
CA PRO A 7 -0.94 -24.30 33.33
C PRO A 7 -0.14 -24.19 32.04
N TYR A 8 -0.86 -24.00 30.93
CA TYR A 8 -0.27 -23.57 29.66
C TYR A 8 0.49 -22.26 29.93
N PRO A 9 1.77 -22.12 29.54
CA PRO A 9 2.40 -20.82 29.53
C PRO A 9 1.68 -19.94 28.50
N THR A 10 0.77 -19.09 28.97
CA THR A 10 0.10 -18.05 28.19
C THR A 10 1.03 -16.88 27.97
N THR A 11 2.18 -17.11 27.33
CA THR A 11 3.04 -16.07 26.80
C THR A 11 3.89 -16.64 25.66
N THR A 12 3.27 -16.96 24.54
CA THR A 12 3.96 -16.76 23.27
C THR A 12 4.04 -15.26 23.04
N THR A 13 4.94 -14.58 23.78
CA THR A 13 5.50 -13.31 23.32
C THR A 13 6.27 -13.67 22.07
N MET A 14 5.61 -13.60 20.91
CA MET A 14 6.34 -13.46 19.67
C MET A 14 7.30 -12.29 19.87
N PRO A 15 8.60 -12.45 19.61
CA PRO A 15 9.49 -11.32 19.61
C PRO A 15 8.97 -10.38 18.52
N GLU A 16 8.27 -9.32 18.92
CA GLU A 16 8.15 -8.12 18.10
C GLU A 16 9.60 -7.77 17.77
N VAL A 17 9.99 -7.99 16.51
CA VAL A 17 11.33 -7.70 16.02
C VAL A 17 11.52 -6.19 16.15
N ARG A 18 12.00 -5.75 17.31
CA ARG A 18 12.33 -4.36 17.61
C ARG A 18 13.49 -3.96 16.71
N GLY A 19 13.19 -3.47 15.51
CA GLY A 19 14.21 -3.06 14.54
C GLY A 19 13.75 -2.93 13.10
N LEU A 20 12.59 -3.47 12.71
CA LEU A 20 12.10 -3.33 11.35
C LEU A 20 11.40 -1.98 11.16
N LYS A 21 12.16 -0.95 10.78
CA LYS A 21 11.59 0.29 10.25
C LYS A 21 11.30 0.09 8.77
N TYR A 22 10.02 0.08 8.42
CA TYR A 22 9.59 0.17 7.03
C TYR A 22 9.80 1.60 6.54
N ASP A 23 10.25 1.73 5.30
CA ASP A 23 10.21 3.00 4.60
C ASP A 23 8.75 3.45 4.45
N GLU A 24 8.46 4.69 4.82
CA GLU A 24 7.08 5.21 4.82
C GLU A 24 6.46 5.16 3.43
N SER A 25 7.26 5.39 2.38
CA SER A 25 6.77 5.35 1.00
C SER A 25 6.48 3.93 0.50
N ASP A 26 7.24 2.92 0.97
CA ASP A 26 6.92 1.51 0.73
C ASP A 26 5.61 1.11 1.40
N MET A 27 5.41 1.56 2.64
CA MET A 27 4.18 1.29 3.39
C MET A 27 2.98 1.98 2.74
N ALA A 28 3.12 3.21 2.27
CA ALA A 28 2.08 3.93 1.54
C ALA A 28 1.68 3.22 0.23
N LEU A 29 2.66 2.76 -0.56
CA LEU A 29 2.40 1.98 -1.78
C LEU A 29 1.69 0.66 -1.45
N PHE A 30 2.10 -0.03 -0.38
CA PHE A 30 1.45 -1.25 0.06
C PHE A 30 -0.03 -1.02 0.40
N HIS A 31 -0.33 -0.01 1.22
CA HIS A 31 -1.71 0.33 1.57
C HIS A 31 -2.54 0.72 0.35
N ALA A 32 -1.98 1.49 -0.58
CA ALA A 32 -2.64 1.86 -1.82
C ALA A 32 -2.98 0.62 -2.67
N LYS A 33 -2.03 -0.31 -2.85
CA LYS A 33 -2.27 -1.58 -3.57
C LYS A 33 -3.35 -2.42 -2.89
N LEU A 34 -3.36 -2.47 -1.55
CA LEU A 34 -4.35 -3.22 -0.80
C LEU A 34 -5.76 -2.64 -1.00
N SER A 35 -5.92 -1.32 -0.83
CA SER A 35 -7.19 -0.61 -1.02
C SER A 35 -7.73 -0.77 -2.44
N TYR A 36 -6.86 -0.67 -3.47
CA TYR A 36 -7.27 -0.85 -4.86
C TYR A 36 -7.82 -2.25 -5.10
N HIS A 37 -7.05 -3.30 -4.75
CA HIS A 37 -7.47 -4.67 -5.02
C HIS A 37 -8.66 -5.11 -4.18
N SER A 38 -8.85 -4.55 -2.98
CA SER A 38 -10.01 -4.89 -2.15
C SER A 38 -11.32 -4.28 -2.63
N THR A 39 -11.28 -3.26 -3.51
CA THR A 39 -12.48 -2.49 -3.89
C THR A 39 -12.77 -2.47 -5.39
N ILE A 40 -11.78 -2.79 -6.24
CA ILE A 40 -11.90 -2.66 -7.69
C ILE A 40 -13.07 -3.45 -8.29
N GLU A 41 -13.28 -4.70 -7.88
CA GLU A 41 -14.33 -5.55 -8.44
C GLU A 41 -15.73 -4.98 -8.15
N GLU A 42 -15.94 -4.54 -6.90
CA GLU A 42 -17.19 -3.90 -6.48
C GLU A 42 -17.44 -2.60 -7.23
N ARG A 43 -16.41 -1.73 -7.34
CA ARG A 43 -16.51 -0.45 -8.07
C ARG A 43 -16.84 -0.65 -9.54
N LEU A 44 -16.25 -1.65 -10.20
CA LEU A 44 -16.55 -1.96 -11.60
C LEU A 44 -17.94 -2.59 -11.77
N ALA A 45 -18.44 -3.34 -10.79
CA ALA A 45 -19.77 -3.93 -10.83
C ALA A 45 -20.90 -2.87 -10.79
N LEU A 46 -20.66 -1.70 -10.18
CA LEU A 46 -21.62 -0.59 -10.13
C LEU A 46 -21.90 0.05 -11.50
N LYS A 47 -21.07 -0.22 -12.52
CA LYS A 47 -21.18 0.35 -13.88
C LYS A 47 -21.19 1.88 -13.93
N ASP A 48 -20.68 2.52 -12.89
CA ASP A 48 -20.47 3.97 -12.86
C ASP A 48 -19.23 4.31 -13.71
N THR A 49 -19.41 5.19 -14.69
CA THR A 49 -18.34 5.58 -15.62
C THR A 49 -17.25 6.41 -14.93
N ASN A 50 -17.61 7.23 -13.93
CA ASN A 50 -16.66 7.98 -13.12
C ASN A 50 -15.83 7.04 -12.25
N LEU A 51 -16.46 6.08 -11.56
CA LEU A 51 -15.74 5.10 -10.75
C LEU A 51 -14.79 4.24 -11.61
N THR A 52 -15.26 3.80 -12.78
CA THR A 52 -14.40 3.08 -13.74
C THR A 52 -13.18 3.91 -14.13
N SER A 53 -13.39 5.20 -14.45
CA SER A 53 -12.30 6.12 -14.79
C SER A 53 -11.33 6.33 -13.62
N ILE A 54 -11.84 6.47 -12.40
CA ILE A 54 -11.01 6.62 -11.20
C ILE A 54 -10.14 5.38 -11.00
N CYS A 55 -10.73 4.18 -11.09
CA CYS A 55 -10.02 2.92 -10.98
C CYS A 55 -8.90 2.79 -12.03
N ASP A 56 -9.16 3.15 -13.28
CA ASP A 56 -8.15 3.15 -14.34
C ASP A 56 -6.97 4.09 -14.03
N HIS A 57 -7.26 5.26 -13.46
CA HIS A 57 -6.22 6.22 -13.07
C HIS A 57 -5.44 5.75 -11.86
N GLN A 58 -6.10 5.18 -10.85
CA GLN A 58 -5.47 4.56 -9.69
C GLN A 58 -4.50 3.45 -10.12
N PHE A 59 -4.93 2.55 -11.02
CA PHE A 59 -4.07 1.50 -11.56
C PHE A 59 -2.81 2.04 -12.27
N LYS A 60 -2.97 3.09 -13.09
CA LYS A 60 -1.83 3.74 -13.76
C LYS A 60 -0.86 4.38 -12.77
N ILE A 61 -1.37 4.99 -11.70
CA ILE A 61 -0.54 5.55 -10.63
C ILE A 61 0.23 4.43 -9.93
N LEU A 62 -0.45 3.36 -9.51
CA LEU A 62 0.18 2.21 -8.83
C LEU A 62 1.31 1.60 -9.66
N LYS A 63 1.09 1.38 -10.96
CA LYS A 63 2.14 0.86 -11.86
C LYS A 63 3.37 1.77 -11.93
N ARG A 64 3.16 3.08 -12.05
CA ARG A 64 4.26 4.05 -12.14
C ARG A 64 5.00 4.20 -10.82
N TRP A 65 4.27 4.16 -9.72
CA TRP A 65 4.83 4.23 -8.37
C TRP A 65 5.68 2.98 -8.09
N GLU A 66 5.16 1.79 -8.39
CA GLU A 66 5.90 0.53 -8.24
C GLU A 66 7.18 0.50 -9.08
N MET A 67 7.11 0.96 -10.33
CA MET A 67 8.30 1.08 -11.19
C MET A 67 9.34 2.04 -10.59
N LEU A 68 8.93 3.18 -10.04
CA LEU A 68 9.86 4.13 -9.43
C LEU A 68 10.48 3.59 -8.13
N LYS A 69 9.73 2.83 -7.32
CA LYS A 69 10.26 2.14 -6.13
C LYS A 69 11.23 1.02 -6.50
N GLN A 70 11.00 0.32 -7.61
CA GLN A 70 11.97 -0.63 -8.15
C GLN A 70 13.27 0.07 -8.56
N VAL A 71 13.19 1.23 -9.23
CA VAL A 71 14.37 2.05 -9.56
C VAL A 71 15.10 2.53 -8.29
N GLU A 72 14.36 2.95 -7.26
CA GLU A 72 14.97 3.34 -5.97
C GLU A 72 15.80 2.20 -5.37
N LYS A 73 15.24 0.99 -5.35
CA LYS A 73 15.93 -0.19 -4.85
C LYS A 73 17.21 -0.49 -5.64
N GLU A 74 17.13 -0.45 -6.97
CA GLU A 74 18.30 -0.68 -7.85
C GLU A 74 19.38 0.40 -7.68
N MET A 75 19.00 1.64 -7.37
CA MET A 75 19.93 2.72 -7.08
C MET A 75 20.56 2.53 -5.71
N ALA A 76 19.78 2.14 -4.70
CA ALA A 76 20.26 1.83 -3.36
C ALA A 76 21.27 0.67 -3.37
N ASP A 77 21.02 -0.39 -4.15
CA ASP A 77 21.95 -1.52 -4.33
C ASP A 77 23.30 -1.08 -4.94
N LYS A 78 23.31 0.04 -5.68
CA LYS A 78 24.50 0.67 -6.25
C LYS A 78 25.11 1.75 -5.34
N GLY A 79 24.63 1.89 -4.11
CA GLY A 79 25.05 2.93 -3.16
C GLY A 79 24.62 4.36 -3.54
N LYS A 80 23.63 4.50 -4.43
CA LYS A 80 23.05 5.78 -4.86
C LYS A 80 21.68 5.96 -4.24
N SER A 81 21.13 7.17 -4.35
CA SER A 81 19.75 7.47 -3.95
C SER A 81 19.01 8.15 -5.08
N LEU A 82 17.68 8.14 -5.01
CA LEU A 82 16.83 8.90 -5.93
C LEU A 82 17.18 10.39 -5.89
N SER A 83 17.09 11.02 -7.05
CA SER A 83 17.14 12.48 -7.18
C SER A 83 15.99 13.15 -6.42
N PRO A 84 16.13 14.44 -6.03
CA PRO A 84 15.03 15.18 -5.42
C PRO A 84 13.75 15.22 -6.28
N ALA A 85 13.89 15.22 -7.60
CA ALA A 85 12.77 15.20 -8.54
C ALA A 85 12.00 13.87 -8.47
N GLU A 86 12.71 12.74 -8.41
CA GLU A 86 12.12 11.40 -8.27
C GLU A 86 11.45 11.22 -6.90
N LYS A 87 12.07 11.71 -5.81
CA LYS A 87 11.43 11.71 -4.49
C LYS A 87 10.14 12.53 -4.48
N LYS A 88 10.13 13.68 -5.15
CA LYS A 88 8.92 14.48 -5.35
C LYS A 88 7.86 13.74 -6.16
N GLN A 89 8.26 12.95 -7.16
CA GLN A 89 7.32 12.12 -7.92
C GLN A 89 6.68 11.02 -7.05
N LEU A 90 7.44 10.37 -6.14
CA LEU A 90 6.87 9.41 -5.18
C LEU A 90 5.77 10.05 -4.32
N ALA A 91 6.07 11.20 -3.70
CA ALA A 91 5.08 11.93 -2.91
C ALA A 91 3.85 12.37 -3.73
N GLN A 92 4.04 12.71 -5.00
CA GLN A 92 2.94 13.04 -5.90
C GLN A 92 2.07 11.82 -6.22
N TYR A 93 2.66 10.63 -6.42
CA TYR A 93 1.87 9.42 -6.67
C TYR A 93 1.01 9.07 -5.46
N GLU A 94 1.57 9.15 -4.25
CA GLU A 94 0.84 8.96 -3.01
C GLU A 94 -0.34 9.93 -2.90
N TRP A 95 -0.08 11.23 -3.03
CA TRP A 95 -1.11 12.26 -2.90
C TRP A 95 -2.21 12.08 -3.95
N ARG A 96 -1.85 11.87 -5.22
CA ARG A 96 -2.84 11.68 -6.30
C ARG A 96 -3.68 10.43 -6.09
N TYR A 97 -3.07 9.33 -5.65
CA TYR A 97 -3.81 8.12 -5.33
C TYR A 97 -4.82 8.37 -4.21
N LYS A 98 -4.37 9.00 -3.11
CA LYS A 98 -5.22 9.30 -1.96
C LYS A 98 -6.40 10.20 -2.32
N THR A 99 -6.17 11.25 -3.10
CA THR A 99 -7.25 12.13 -3.57
C THR A 99 -8.26 11.39 -4.46
N LEU A 100 -7.80 10.51 -5.35
CA LEU A 100 -8.70 9.67 -6.14
C LEU A 100 -9.49 8.69 -5.28
N GLU A 101 -8.87 8.13 -4.26
CA GLU A 101 -9.53 7.23 -3.31
C GLU A 101 -10.60 7.97 -2.50
N GLU A 102 -10.31 9.17 -2.01
CA GLU A 102 -11.29 10.03 -1.32
C GLU A 102 -12.49 10.36 -2.21
N VAL A 103 -12.25 10.66 -3.49
CA VAL A 103 -13.34 10.90 -4.46
C VAL A 103 -14.16 9.62 -4.69
N ALA A 104 -13.53 8.46 -4.83
CA ALA A 104 -14.23 7.19 -4.99
C ALA A 104 -15.11 6.85 -3.78
N THR A 105 -14.59 7.05 -2.56
CA THR A 105 -15.34 6.77 -1.33
C THR A 105 -16.48 7.75 -1.11
N ASN A 106 -16.28 9.04 -1.42
CA ASN A 106 -17.33 10.06 -1.25
C ASN A 106 -18.42 9.98 -2.33
N SER A 107 -18.11 9.45 -3.51
CA SER A 107 -19.11 9.24 -4.58
C SER A 107 -20.04 8.05 -4.32
N THR A 108 -19.71 7.22 -3.34
CA THR A 108 -20.49 6.01 -2.96
C THR A 108 -21.40 6.26 -1.74
N GLY A 109 -21.52 7.53 -1.29
CA GLY A 109 -22.34 7.95 -0.15
C GLY A 109 -23.71 8.51 -0.52
#